data_AF-A0A9P1C925-F1
#
_entry.id   AF-A0A9P1C925-F1
#
_cell.length_a   1.000
_cell.length_b   1.000
_cell.length_c   1.000
_cell.angle_alpha   90.00
_cell.angle_beta   90.00
_cell.angle_gamma   90.00
#
_symmetry.space_group_name_H-M   'P 1'
#
loop_
_entity.id
_entity.type
_entity.pdbx_description
1 polymer ?
#
loop_
_entity_poly.entity_id
_entity_poly.type
_entity_poly.pdbx_seq_one_letter_code
_entity_poly.pdbx_strand_id
1 'polypeptide(L)'
;MPHEAAMRGSEFGEVLSAYPTEPCESPGFRRHVPLLSGRAVQAAEWTPVKHQQLKEKYIFLVRHAQSTWNREVDLMKTVRHQKLPEISVKDVLSSAAHIATREVWHRDHPISDEGVLQSQQLREKIRLARCDGPESFHEVDEEEEMRSSDEEERIRRFYQHFLESTQSIYCSPLLRALQTAHFALSDHDGWGSIKLLKEAREHFNFIFQRDCLGTDFGSNLVDRAVSMSKSLVDETDQRLSGRLDASDCQEKWWSDDPETEADVDRRLQELWRRLLEEDPQDSCILVTHSNLIKALLMRFGGVEHSLLALRAEAPAAKAHQLHRRRRLPQKRRMDITVSPLIPSLTGSY
;
A
#
# COMPACT_ATOMS: atom_id res chain seq x y z
N MET A 1 -22.24 52.20 11.91
CA MET A 1 -22.59 52.04 10.48
C MET A 1 -22.37 50.57 10.10
N PRO A 2 -23.38 49.69 10.25
CA PRO A 2 -23.26 48.31 9.80
C PRO A 2 -23.82 48.17 8.38
N HIS A 3 -23.12 47.45 7.52
CA HIS A 3 -23.64 47.02 6.23
C HIS A 3 -24.07 45.55 6.33
N GLU A 4 -25.39 45.35 6.34
CA GLU A 4 -26.05 44.10 6.01
C GLU A 4 -25.89 43.83 4.51
N ALA A 5 -25.54 42.60 4.14
CA ALA A 5 -25.59 42.12 2.77
C ALA A 5 -26.39 40.82 2.70
N ALA A 6 -27.52 40.95 2.02
CA ALA A 6 -28.55 39.97 1.73
C ALA A 6 -28.06 38.63 1.16
N MET A 7 -28.56 37.55 1.76
CA MET A 7 -28.70 36.23 1.14
C MET A 7 -29.79 36.29 0.07
N ARG A 8 -29.48 35.88 -1.17
CA ARG A 8 -30.47 35.51 -2.19
C ARG A 8 -30.34 34.03 -2.49
N GLY A 9 -31.45 33.32 -2.32
CA GLY A 9 -31.60 31.92 -2.67
C GLY A 9 -31.60 31.71 -4.17
N SER A 10 -31.13 30.52 -4.57
CA SER A 10 -31.30 29.97 -5.90
C SER A 10 -31.99 28.63 -5.75
N GLU A 11 -33.16 28.55 -6.38
CA GLU A 11 -34.03 27.40 -6.50
C GLU A 11 -33.34 26.30 -7.34
N PHE A 12 -33.35 25.05 -6.84
CA PHE A 12 -32.98 23.88 -7.61
C PHE A 12 -34.25 23.29 -8.24
N GLY A 13 -34.30 23.33 -9.57
CA GLY A 13 -35.33 22.65 -10.36
C GLY A 13 -35.06 21.15 -10.45
N GLU A 14 -36.04 20.36 -10.02
CA GLU A 14 -36.16 18.94 -10.30
C GLU A 14 -36.41 18.71 -11.80
N VAL A 15 -35.59 17.88 -12.43
CA VAL A 15 -35.87 17.31 -13.75
C VAL A 15 -35.84 15.79 -13.61
N LEU A 16 -37.03 15.21 -13.44
CA LEU A 16 -37.27 13.77 -13.54
C LEU A 16 -37.34 13.40 -15.03
N SER A 17 -36.31 12.71 -15.53
CA SER A 17 -36.29 12.12 -16.87
C SER A 17 -36.74 10.66 -16.79
N ALA A 18 -37.86 10.37 -17.45
CA ALA A 18 -38.46 9.05 -17.56
C ALA A 18 -37.75 8.20 -18.62
N TYR A 19 -37.40 6.96 -18.27
CA TYR A 19 -36.95 5.95 -19.23
C TYR A 19 -38.16 5.22 -19.85
N PRO A 20 -38.22 5.05 -21.18
CA PRO A 20 -39.22 4.19 -21.81
C PRO A 20 -38.82 2.72 -21.67
N THR A 21 -39.81 1.89 -21.33
CA THR A 21 -39.75 0.43 -21.30
C THR A 21 -40.09 -0.09 -22.70
N GLU A 22 -39.17 -0.83 -23.31
CA GLU A 22 -39.45 -1.59 -24.54
C GLU A 22 -39.77 -3.05 -24.22
N PRO A 23 -40.70 -3.67 -24.98
CA PRO A 23 -41.14 -5.05 -24.74
C PRO A 23 -40.18 -6.09 -25.31
N CYS A 24 -39.99 -7.15 -24.53
CA CYS A 24 -39.22 -8.34 -24.88
C CYS A 24 -40.07 -9.26 -25.79
N GLU A 25 -39.83 -9.23 -27.10
CA GLU A 25 -40.37 -10.22 -28.03
C GLU A 25 -39.36 -11.36 -28.25
N SER A 26 -39.74 -12.58 -27.89
CA SER A 26 -38.97 -13.81 -28.15
C SER A 26 -39.44 -14.46 -29.45
N PRO A 27 -38.59 -14.63 -30.49
CA PRO A 27 -38.96 -15.42 -31.65
C PRO A 27 -38.73 -16.92 -31.42
N GLY A 28 -39.75 -17.70 -31.73
CA GLY A 28 -39.80 -19.15 -31.57
C GLY A 28 -38.70 -19.90 -32.32
N PHE A 29 -38.02 -20.77 -31.56
CA PHE A 29 -36.94 -21.65 -32.03
C PHE A 29 -37.52 -22.88 -32.75
N ARG A 30 -37.70 -22.83 -34.08
CA ARG A 30 -37.95 -24.03 -34.90
C ARG A 30 -36.62 -24.74 -35.19
N ARG A 31 -36.41 -25.91 -34.58
CA ARG A 31 -35.31 -26.83 -34.91
C ARG A 31 -35.57 -27.49 -36.27
N HIS A 32 -34.91 -27.00 -37.32
CA HIS A 32 -34.65 -27.79 -38.52
C HIS A 32 -33.35 -28.58 -38.30
N VAL A 33 -33.44 -29.91 -38.35
CA VAL A 33 -32.28 -30.82 -38.37
C VAL A 33 -31.92 -31.04 -39.83
N PRO A 34 -30.78 -30.54 -40.33
CA PRO A 34 -30.34 -30.85 -41.68
C PRO A 34 -29.77 -32.27 -41.71
N LEU A 35 -30.26 -33.08 -42.65
CA LEU A 35 -29.65 -34.35 -43.03
C LEU A 35 -28.23 -34.06 -43.57
N LEU A 36 -27.21 -34.54 -42.86
CA LEU A 36 -25.81 -34.42 -43.26
C LEU A 36 -25.52 -35.39 -44.43
N SER A 37 -25.48 -34.86 -45.65
CA SER A 37 -24.86 -35.55 -46.79
C SER A 37 -23.34 -35.51 -46.63
N GLY A 38 -22.70 -36.68 -46.77
CA GLY A 38 -21.27 -36.90 -46.58
C GLY A 38 -20.38 -35.85 -47.26
N ARG A 39 -19.78 -35.00 -46.43
CA ARG A 39 -18.71 -34.09 -46.84
C ARG A 39 -17.38 -34.72 -46.41
N ALA A 40 -16.49 -34.91 -47.37
CA ALA A 40 -15.13 -35.36 -47.15
C ALA A 40 -14.48 -34.52 -46.04
N VAL A 41 -13.99 -35.19 -45.00
CA VAL A 41 -13.25 -34.59 -43.89
C VAL A 41 -11.93 -34.11 -44.47
N GLN A 42 -11.89 -32.85 -44.91
CA GLN A 42 -10.63 -32.16 -45.14
C GLN A 42 -9.93 -32.09 -43.79
N ALA A 43 -8.71 -32.66 -43.72
CA ALA A 43 -7.87 -32.59 -42.55
C ALA A 43 -7.73 -31.12 -42.14
N ALA A 44 -8.37 -30.74 -41.04
CA ALA A 44 -8.26 -29.40 -40.49
C ALA A 44 -6.79 -29.19 -40.13
N GLU A 45 -6.15 -28.31 -40.89
CA GLU A 45 -4.76 -27.90 -40.70
C GLU A 45 -4.61 -27.41 -39.26
N TRP A 46 -3.88 -28.17 -38.45
CA TRP A 46 -3.69 -27.90 -37.03
C TRP A 46 -2.80 -26.66 -36.92
N THR A 47 -3.41 -25.48 -36.84
CA THR A 47 -2.67 -24.25 -36.59
C THR A 47 -2.18 -24.29 -35.14
N PRO A 48 -0.85 -24.24 -34.89
CA PRO A 48 -0.34 -24.22 -33.54
C PRO A 48 -0.93 -23.01 -32.82
N VAL A 49 -1.63 -23.26 -31.72
CA VAL A 49 -2.17 -22.21 -30.84
C VAL A 49 -0.98 -21.36 -30.45
N LYS A 50 -0.92 -20.12 -30.95
CA LYS A 50 0.09 -19.16 -30.51
C LYS A 50 -0.11 -19.00 -29.02
N HIS A 51 0.83 -19.50 -28.22
CA HIS A 51 0.86 -19.19 -26.80
C HIS A 51 0.98 -17.68 -26.68
N GLN A 52 -0.14 -17.01 -26.38
CA GLN A 52 -0.10 -15.63 -25.92
C GLN A 52 0.79 -15.64 -24.70
N GLN A 53 1.95 -15.00 -24.81
CA GLN A 53 2.80 -14.75 -23.66
C GLN A 53 1.94 -14.01 -22.64
N LEU A 54 1.83 -14.57 -21.44
CA LEU A 54 1.13 -13.92 -20.35
C LEU A 54 1.82 -12.58 -20.12
N LYS A 55 1.06 -11.50 -20.20
CA LYS A 55 1.58 -10.16 -19.95
C LYS A 55 1.77 -10.00 -18.45
N GLU A 56 3.01 -9.80 -18.03
CA GLU A 56 3.34 -9.48 -16.64
C GLU A 56 3.03 -8.01 -16.37
N LYS A 57 2.59 -7.73 -15.15
CA LYS A 57 2.31 -6.36 -14.68
C LYS A 57 2.98 -6.13 -13.32
N TYR A 58 3.60 -4.97 -13.18
CA TYR A 58 4.43 -4.61 -12.03
C TYR A 58 3.74 -3.55 -11.18
N ILE A 59 3.55 -3.82 -9.89
CA ILE A 59 2.97 -2.86 -8.94
C ILE A 59 4.01 -2.58 -7.86
N PHE A 60 4.44 -1.32 -7.76
CA PHE A 60 5.38 -0.86 -6.74
C PHE A 60 4.62 -0.26 -5.57
N LEU A 61 4.72 -0.89 -4.40
CA LEU A 61 4.04 -0.45 -3.19
C LEU A 61 4.99 0.44 -2.37
N VAL A 62 4.67 1.72 -2.25
CA VAL A 62 5.42 2.69 -1.44
C VAL A 62 4.61 3.02 -0.21
N ARG A 63 5.18 2.76 0.97
CA ARG A 63 4.59 3.22 2.23
C ARG A 63 4.88 4.72 2.39
N HIS A 64 3.90 5.48 2.86
CA HIS A 64 4.14 6.87 3.28
C HIS A 64 5.23 6.95 4.37
N ALA A 65 5.93 8.08 4.38
CA ALA A 65 6.96 8.39 5.37
C ALA A 65 6.37 8.67 6.76
N GLN A 66 7.21 8.89 7.76
CA GLN A 66 6.75 9.17 9.13
C GLN A 66 5.80 10.39 9.15
N SER A 67 4.61 10.21 9.74
CA SER A 67 3.70 11.32 10.04
C SER A 67 3.97 11.92 11.40
N THR A 68 3.47 13.14 11.64
CA THR A 68 3.48 13.74 12.99
C THR A 68 2.77 12.82 13.99
N TRP A 69 1.66 12.19 13.60
CA TRP A 69 0.98 11.17 14.41
C TRP A 69 1.87 9.96 14.74
N ASN A 70 2.62 9.43 13.76
CA ASN A 70 3.53 8.31 14.01
C ASN A 70 4.62 8.68 15.01
N ARG A 71 5.18 9.90 14.89
CA ARG A 71 6.18 10.41 15.83
C ARG A 71 5.63 10.43 17.26
N GLU A 72 4.43 10.97 17.48
CA GLU A 72 3.83 11.03 18.82
C GLU A 72 3.53 9.63 19.39
N VAL A 73 3.03 8.72 18.55
CA VAL A 73 2.79 7.33 18.96
C VAL A 73 4.09 6.61 19.33
N ASP A 74 5.19 6.85 18.61
CA ASP A 74 6.47 6.22 18.88
C ASP A 74 7.15 6.80 20.13
N LEU A 75 6.97 8.09 20.41
CA LEU A 75 7.35 8.71 21.68
C LEU A 75 6.62 8.04 22.86
N MET A 76 5.30 7.82 22.74
CA MET A 76 4.54 7.11 23.78
C MET A 76 5.02 5.67 24.00
N LYS A 77 5.32 4.92 22.93
CA LYS A 77 5.87 3.56 23.06
C LYS A 77 7.21 3.57 23.76
N THR A 78 8.09 4.52 23.44
CA THR A 78 9.42 4.64 24.05
C THR A 78 9.31 4.90 25.55
N VAL A 79 8.44 5.83 25.97
CA VAL A 79 8.16 6.10 27.38
C VAL A 79 7.61 4.87 28.10
N ARG A 80 6.76 4.06 27.44
CA ARG A 80 6.22 2.83 28.01
C ARG A 80 7.28 1.72 28.22
N HIS A 81 8.31 1.68 27.37
CA HIS A 81 9.34 0.65 27.41
C HIS A 81 10.54 1.01 28.29
N GLN A 82 10.83 2.30 28.49
CA GLN A 82 11.84 2.69 29.46
C GLN A 82 11.27 2.44 30.87
N LYS A 83 11.86 1.48 31.58
CA LYS A 83 11.67 1.29 33.02
C LYS A 83 12.32 2.47 33.74
N LEU A 84 11.71 3.65 33.66
CA LEU A 84 12.25 4.84 34.30
C LEU A 84 12.04 4.67 35.81
N PRO A 85 13.14 4.55 36.59
CA PRO A 85 13.03 4.57 38.03
C PRO A 85 12.56 5.97 38.43
N GLU A 86 11.40 6.05 39.08
CA GLU A 86 10.88 7.24 39.76
C GLU A 86 10.28 8.38 38.92
N ILE A 87 9.88 8.18 37.66
CA ILE A 87 8.94 9.15 37.05
C ILE A 87 7.57 8.97 37.69
N SER A 88 7.10 10.04 38.34
CA SER A 88 5.79 10.11 38.97
C SER A 88 4.70 9.75 37.95
N VAL A 89 3.83 8.83 38.33
CA VAL A 89 2.66 8.43 37.54
C VAL A 89 1.80 9.65 37.13
N LYS A 90 1.84 10.74 37.91
CA LYS A 90 1.17 12.00 37.58
C LYS A 90 1.75 12.69 36.35
N ASP A 91 3.05 12.63 36.13
CA ASP A 91 3.70 13.31 35.00
C ASP A 91 3.47 12.54 33.68
N VAL A 92 3.41 11.20 33.77
CA VAL A 92 3.00 10.35 32.65
C VAL A 92 1.52 10.57 32.33
N LEU A 93 0.66 10.64 33.35
CA LEU A 93 -0.78 10.89 33.15
C LEU A 93 -1.07 12.30 32.64
N SER A 94 -0.34 13.34 33.10
CA SER A 94 -0.54 14.71 32.62
C SER A 94 -0.06 14.85 31.18
N SER A 95 1.07 14.24 30.83
CA SER A 95 1.57 14.20 29.45
C SER A 95 0.62 13.41 28.53
N ALA A 96 0.15 12.24 28.98
CA ALA A 96 -0.83 11.45 28.24
C ALA A 96 -2.17 12.17 28.08
N ALA A 97 -2.65 12.87 29.12
CA ALA A 97 -3.88 13.66 29.06
C ALA A 97 -3.73 14.85 28.11
N HIS A 98 -2.57 15.51 28.08
CA HIS A 98 -2.35 16.62 27.17
C HIS A 98 -2.31 16.17 25.70
N ILE A 99 -1.70 15.03 25.42
CA ILE A 99 -1.68 14.44 24.08
C ILE A 99 -3.09 13.93 23.71
N ALA A 100 -3.80 13.30 24.64
CA ALA A 100 -5.16 12.80 24.44
C ALA A 100 -6.21 13.90 24.18
N THR A 101 -5.96 15.14 24.60
CA THR A 101 -6.95 16.23 24.51
C THR A 101 -6.79 17.14 23.30
N ARG A 102 -5.57 17.33 22.76
CA ARG A 102 -5.36 18.15 21.55
C ARG A 102 -5.02 17.33 20.31
N GLU A 103 -4.06 16.42 20.39
CA GLU A 103 -3.49 15.82 19.17
C GLU A 103 -4.18 14.53 18.74
N VAL A 104 -4.70 13.73 19.68
CA VAL A 104 -5.40 12.47 19.37
C VAL A 104 -6.69 12.66 18.55
N TRP A 105 -7.24 13.88 18.51
CA TRP A 105 -8.48 14.16 17.78
C TRP A 105 -8.26 14.70 16.38
N HIS A 106 -7.02 15.08 16.04
CA HIS A 106 -6.72 15.54 14.68
C HIS A 106 -6.82 14.37 13.70
N ARG A 107 -7.32 14.69 12.51
CA ARG A 107 -7.51 13.76 11.40
C ARG A 107 -6.48 14.09 10.34
N ASP A 108 -6.07 13.06 9.61
CA ASP A 108 -5.22 13.16 8.43
C ASP A 108 -3.92 13.96 8.62
N HIS A 109 -3.03 13.47 9.47
CA HIS A 109 -1.82 14.21 9.84
C HIS A 109 -0.82 14.34 8.68
N PRO A 110 -0.07 15.46 8.60
CA PRO A 110 1.01 15.62 7.64
C PRO A 110 2.21 14.71 7.96
N ILE A 111 3.14 14.60 7.02
CA ILE A 111 4.47 14.04 7.31
C ILE A 111 5.22 14.91 8.33
N SER A 112 6.04 14.29 9.18
CA SER A 112 6.97 15.00 10.08
C SER A 112 8.20 15.48 9.31
N ASP A 113 9.04 16.30 9.93
CA ASP A 113 10.34 16.71 9.35
C ASP A 113 11.22 15.49 9.00
N GLU A 114 11.21 14.47 9.86
CA GLU A 114 11.87 13.19 9.59
C GLU A 114 11.22 12.45 8.41
N GLY A 115 9.89 12.52 8.27
CA GLY A 115 9.18 11.97 7.11
C GLY A 115 9.53 12.67 5.80
N VAL A 116 9.82 13.97 5.85
CA VAL A 116 10.34 14.73 4.70
C VAL A 116 11.72 14.20 4.31
N LEU A 117 12.62 14.06 5.28
CA LEU A 117 13.96 13.52 5.07
C LEU A 117 13.92 12.10 4.47
N GLN A 118 13.07 11.22 5.01
CA GLN A 118 12.85 9.88 4.47
C GLN A 118 12.40 9.91 3.00
N SER A 119 11.49 10.83 2.66
CA SER A 119 10.98 10.97 1.29
C SER A 119 12.07 11.49 0.34
N GLN A 120 12.91 12.42 0.80
CA GLN A 120 14.04 12.94 0.03
C GLN A 120 15.15 11.89 -0.15
N GLN A 121 15.43 11.10 0.88
CA GLN A 121 16.37 9.98 0.80
C GLN A 121 15.89 8.94 -0.22
N LEU A 122 14.58 8.63 -0.22
CA LEU A 122 14.00 7.75 -1.24
C LEU A 122 14.17 8.33 -2.65
N ARG A 123 13.88 9.63 -2.83
CA ARG A 123 14.11 10.33 -4.10
C ARG A 123 15.55 10.20 -4.58
N GLU A 124 16.51 10.42 -3.69
CA GLU A 124 17.93 10.35 -4.02
C GLU A 124 18.35 8.91 -4.37
N LYS A 125 17.88 7.90 -3.62
CA LYS A 125 18.11 6.49 -3.96
C LYS A 125 17.58 6.14 -5.36
N ILE A 126 16.37 6.61 -5.70
CA ILE A 126 15.79 6.44 -7.03
C ILE A 126 16.66 7.11 -8.10
N ARG A 127 17.10 8.34 -7.85
CA ARG A 127 17.93 9.11 -8.79
C ARG A 127 19.25 8.40 -9.08
N LEU A 128 19.92 7.92 -8.03
CA LEU A 128 21.17 7.15 -8.16
C LEU A 128 20.93 5.85 -8.95
N ALA A 129 19.86 5.12 -8.66
CA ALA A 129 19.52 3.89 -9.40
C ALA A 129 19.21 4.12 -10.87
N ARG A 130 18.65 5.28 -11.24
CA ARG A 130 18.50 5.65 -12.66
C ARG A 130 19.84 5.90 -13.36
N CYS A 131 20.84 6.38 -12.64
CA CYS A 131 22.18 6.64 -13.19
C CYS A 131 23.02 5.36 -13.26
N ASP A 132 23.02 4.58 -12.19
CA ASP A 132 23.94 3.45 -12.01
C ASP A 132 23.33 2.11 -12.45
N GLY A 133 22.01 2.08 -12.67
CA GLY A 133 21.24 0.89 -13.01
C GLY A 133 20.55 0.26 -11.80
N PRO A 134 19.70 -0.75 -12.04
CA PRO A 134 18.90 -1.40 -10.99
C PRO A 134 19.74 -2.04 -9.88
N GLU A 135 21.00 -2.37 -10.17
CA GLU A 135 21.89 -3.03 -9.21
C GLU A 135 22.28 -2.13 -8.04
N SER A 136 22.09 -0.82 -8.15
CA SER A 136 22.34 0.09 -7.02
C SER A 136 21.31 -0.05 -5.89
N PHE A 137 20.18 -0.73 -6.11
CA PHE A 137 19.23 -1.04 -5.04
C PHE A 137 19.67 -2.23 -4.18
N HIS A 138 20.62 -3.03 -4.68
CA HIS A 138 21.18 -4.14 -3.93
C HIS A 138 22.26 -3.63 -2.98
N GLU A 139 21.86 -3.33 -1.75
CA GLU A 139 22.79 -3.30 -0.63
C GLU A 139 23.32 -4.75 -0.49
N VAL A 140 24.62 -4.96 -0.75
CA VAL A 140 25.25 -6.28 -0.73
C VAL A 140 25.28 -6.78 0.71
N ASP A 141 24.23 -7.49 1.12
CA ASP A 141 24.27 -8.28 2.34
C ASP A 141 25.18 -9.49 2.07
N GLU A 142 26.19 -9.69 2.92
CA GLU A 142 27.20 -10.76 2.80
C GLU A 142 26.59 -12.18 2.80
N GLU A 143 25.30 -12.32 3.11
CA GLU A 143 24.56 -13.59 3.09
C GLU A 143 23.94 -13.94 1.72
N GLU A 144 24.12 -13.11 0.67
CA GLU A 144 23.47 -13.29 -0.65
C GLU A 144 24.15 -14.28 -1.63
N GLU A 145 25.27 -14.94 -1.27
CA GLU A 145 26.06 -15.79 -2.20
C GLU A 145 25.33 -17.01 -2.82
N MET A 146 24.04 -17.22 -2.54
CA MET A 146 23.28 -18.39 -3.02
C MET A 146 21.98 -18.04 -3.77
N ARG A 147 21.84 -16.85 -4.38
CA ARG A 147 20.73 -16.59 -5.30
C ARG A 147 20.95 -17.25 -6.66
N SER A 148 19.87 -17.80 -7.23
CA SER A 148 19.92 -18.33 -8.59
C SER A 148 19.99 -17.20 -9.62
N SER A 149 20.65 -17.43 -10.76
CA SER A 149 20.70 -16.48 -11.88
C SER A 149 19.32 -16.02 -12.35
N ASP A 150 18.32 -16.90 -12.27
CA ASP A 150 16.95 -16.60 -12.69
C ASP A 150 16.25 -15.62 -11.74
N GLU A 151 16.58 -15.68 -10.45
CA GLU A 151 16.05 -14.78 -9.44
C GLU A 151 16.67 -13.39 -9.56
N GLU A 152 17.99 -13.31 -9.76
CA GLU A 152 18.71 -12.06 -10.01
C GLU A 152 18.15 -11.36 -11.26
N GLU A 153 17.98 -12.10 -12.36
CA GLU A 153 17.38 -11.60 -13.59
C GLU A 153 15.93 -11.10 -13.40
N ARG A 154 15.14 -11.78 -12.56
CA ARG A 154 13.78 -11.35 -12.23
C ARG A 154 13.78 -10.05 -11.42
N ILE A 155 14.67 -9.93 -10.44
CA ILE A 155 14.78 -8.71 -9.61
C ILE A 155 15.26 -7.53 -10.47
N ARG A 156 16.24 -7.76 -11.33
CA ARG A 156 16.73 -6.77 -12.29
C ARG A 156 15.61 -6.25 -13.18
N ARG A 157 14.79 -7.14 -13.75
CA ARG A 157 13.59 -6.75 -14.55
C ARG A 157 12.58 -5.96 -13.74
N PHE A 158 12.33 -6.35 -12.49
CA PHE A 158 11.43 -5.62 -11.59
C PHE A 158 11.89 -4.17 -11.37
N TYR A 159 13.16 -3.95 -11.04
CA TYR A 159 13.68 -2.59 -10.85
C TYR A 159 13.86 -1.82 -12.16
N GLN A 160 14.18 -2.51 -13.26
CA GLN A 160 14.19 -1.88 -14.58
C GLN A 160 12.82 -1.27 -14.88
N HIS A 161 11.74 -2.04 -14.70
CA HIS A 161 10.40 -1.52 -14.83
C HIS A 161 10.13 -0.37 -13.88
N PHE A 162 10.60 -0.44 -12.61
CA PHE A 162 10.45 0.64 -11.63
C PHE A 162 11.05 1.97 -12.08
N LEU A 163 12.23 1.91 -12.71
CA LEU A 163 13.01 3.10 -13.03
C LEU A 163 12.58 3.78 -14.33
N GLU A 164 11.78 3.11 -15.15
CA GLU A 164 11.18 3.67 -16.37
C GLU A 164 10.36 4.93 -16.05
N SER A 165 10.60 6.00 -16.80
CA SER A 165 10.23 7.38 -16.42
C SER A 165 8.74 7.73 -16.54
N THR A 166 7.85 6.81 -16.92
CA THR A 166 6.47 7.16 -17.35
C THR A 166 5.35 6.42 -16.62
N GLN A 167 5.61 5.98 -15.40
CA GLN A 167 4.62 5.22 -14.63
C GLN A 167 3.46 6.08 -14.13
N SER A 168 2.27 5.45 -14.12
CA SER A 168 1.11 5.94 -13.37
C SER A 168 1.43 5.94 -11.88
N ILE A 169 1.23 7.08 -11.20
CA ILE A 169 1.32 7.17 -9.75
C ILE A 169 -0.09 7.22 -9.17
N TYR A 170 -0.45 6.17 -8.46
CA TYR A 170 -1.64 6.12 -7.64
C TYR A 170 -1.29 6.45 -6.20
N CYS A 171 -2.14 7.21 -5.52
CA CYS A 171 -1.87 7.65 -4.16
C CYS A 171 -3.13 7.61 -3.30
N SER A 172 -2.95 7.26 -2.03
CA SER A 172 -3.96 7.49 -1.00
C SER A 172 -4.28 8.99 -0.89
N PRO A 173 -5.56 9.37 -0.71
CA PRO A 173 -5.94 10.78 -0.52
C PRO A 173 -5.52 11.35 0.84
N LEU A 174 -4.99 10.52 1.75
CA LEU A 174 -4.47 10.98 3.04
C LEU A 174 -3.19 11.80 2.85
N LEU A 175 -3.14 12.96 3.51
CA LEU A 175 -2.13 14.01 3.36
C LEU A 175 -0.70 13.47 3.44
N ARG A 176 -0.41 12.60 4.42
CA ARG A 176 0.92 11.99 4.57
C ARG A 176 1.38 11.19 3.35
N ALA A 177 0.48 10.43 2.72
CA ALA A 177 0.82 9.65 1.53
C ALA A 177 1.02 10.55 0.32
N LEU A 178 0.15 11.57 0.18
CA LEU A 178 0.25 12.56 -0.88
C LEU A 178 1.56 13.36 -0.79
N GLN A 179 1.93 13.82 0.41
CA GLN A 179 3.20 14.51 0.64
C GLN A 179 4.39 13.60 0.33
N THR A 180 4.38 12.34 0.78
CA THR A 180 5.43 11.37 0.42
C THR A 180 5.54 11.19 -1.09
N ALA A 181 4.41 11.02 -1.80
CA ALA A 181 4.41 10.90 -3.25
C ALA A 181 5.02 12.14 -3.92
N HIS A 182 4.63 13.34 -3.48
CA HIS A 182 5.15 14.58 -4.02
C HIS A 182 6.67 14.74 -3.83
N PHE A 183 7.17 14.47 -2.61
CA PHE A 183 8.59 14.62 -2.31
C PHE A 183 9.47 13.52 -2.90
N ALA A 184 8.99 12.27 -2.90
CA ALA A 184 9.77 11.13 -3.40
C ALA A 184 9.72 10.98 -4.92
N LEU A 185 8.60 11.36 -5.56
CA LEU A 185 8.32 11.15 -6.99
C LEU A 185 8.08 12.50 -7.69
N SER A 186 9.11 13.34 -7.70
CA SER A 186 9.05 14.71 -8.25
C SER A 186 9.02 14.75 -9.78
N ASP A 187 8.26 15.66 -10.37
CA ASP A 187 8.20 15.89 -11.82
C ASP A 187 9.52 16.44 -12.37
N HIS A 188 10.32 17.06 -11.52
CA HIS A 188 11.69 17.44 -11.87
C HIS A 188 12.54 16.22 -12.23
N ASP A 189 12.19 15.03 -11.72
CA ASP A 189 12.83 13.77 -12.07
C ASP A 189 12.02 13.01 -13.14
N GLY A 190 11.08 13.68 -13.83
CA GLY A 190 10.28 13.10 -14.91
C GLY A 190 9.05 12.31 -14.46
N TRP A 191 8.71 12.29 -13.17
CA TRP A 191 7.52 11.59 -12.68
C TRP A 191 6.21 12.26 -13.13
N GLY A 192 5.22 11.44 -13.51
CA GLY A 192 3.95 11.87 -14.10
C GLY A 192 2.93 12.47 -13.12
N SER A 193 1.66 12.50 -13.49
CA SER A 193 0.56 12.92 -12.61
C SER A 193 0.35 11.94 -11.46
N ILE A 194 -0.16 12.46 -10.35
CA ILE A 194 -0.54 11.69 -9.16
C ILE A 194 -2.06 11.59 -9.15
N LYS A 195 -2.58 10.38 -9.31
CA LYS A 195 -4.02 10.09 -9.23
C LYS A 195 -4.39 9.63 -7.84
N LEU A 196 -5.31 10.36 -7.20
CA LEU A 196 -5.82 9.99 -5.88
C LEU A 196 -6.88 8.88 -6.03
N LEU A 197 -6.74 7.80 -5.27
CA LEU A 197 -7.70 6.70 -5.22
C LEU A 197 -8.28 6.57 -3.81
N LYS A 198 -9.59 6.72 -3.65
CA LYS A 198 -10.21 6.61 -2.31
C LYS A 198 -10.04 5.23 -1.69
N GLU A 199 -9.90 4.18 -2.50
CA GLU A 199 -9.68 2.82 -2.03
C GLU A 199 -8.27 2.61 -1.47
N ALA A 200 -7.32 3.49 -1.81
CA ALA A 200 -5.94 3.42 -1.34
C ALA A 200 -5.74 3.97 0.09
N ARG A 201 -6.81 4.38 0.78
CA ARG A 201 -6.75 4.87 2.18
C ARG A 201 -6.40 3.78 3.19
N GLU A 202 -5.92 4.19 4.36
CA GLU A 202 -5.63 3.27 5.48
C GLU A 202 -6.91 2.62 6.04
N HIS A 203 -6.78 1.42 6.59
CA HIS A 203 -7.87 0.70 7.24
C HIS A 203 -8.34 1.42 8.51
N PHE A 204 -9.65 1.66 8.62
CA PHE A 204 -10.25 2.22 9.81
C PHE A 204 -10.92 1.12 10.67
N ASN A 205 -10.12 0.43 11.50
CA ASN A 205 -10.61 -0.74 12.26
C ASN A 205 -11.27 -0.38 13.60
N PHE A 206 -10.80 0.68 14.27
CA PHE A 206 -11.24 1.03 15.62
C PHE A 206 -11.37 2.55 15.79
N ILE A 207 -12.28 2.98 16.68
CA ILE A 207 -12.59 4.39 16.95
C ILE A 207 -11.34 5.23 17.31
N PHE A 208 -10.31 4.60 17.88
CA PHE A 208 -9.05 5.26 18.24
C PHE A 208 -8.08 5.49 17.06
N GLN A 209 -8.40 5.01 15.86
CA GLN A 209 -7.57 5.16 14.65
C GLN A 209 -8.07 6.31 13.75
N ARG A 210 -8.40 7.46 14.35
CA ARG A 210 -8.99 8.61 13.63
C ARG A 210 -8.08 9.23 12.58
N ASP A 211 -6.76 8.99 12.65
CA ASP A 211 -5.79 9.40 11.63
C ASP A 211 -6.00 8.74 10.25
N CYS A 212 -6.89 7.75 10.16
CA CYS A 212 -7.30 7.14 8.88
C CYS A 212 -8.45 7.89 8.20
N LEU A 213 -9.03 8.89 8.86
CA LEU A 213 -10.15 9.66 8.36
C LEU A 213 -9.65 10.90 7.63
N GLY A 214 -10.22 11.17 6.46
CA GLY A 214 -9.98 12.42 5.73
C GLY A 214 -10.54 13.63 6.48
N THR A 215 -10.02 14.81 6.13
CA THR A 215 -10.59 16.11 6.52
C THR A 215 -11.27 16.82 5.36
N ASP A 216 -10.79 16.59 4.14
CA ASP A 216 -11.14 17.32 2.94
C ASP A 216 -11.34 16.39 1.74
N PHE A 217 -11.94 16.92 0.67
CA PHE A 217 -12.21 16.22 -0.58
C PHE A 217 -12.14 17.19 -1.76
N GLY A 218 -12.07 16.67 -2.98
CA GLY A 218 -11.98 17.42 -4.22
C GLY A 218 -10.72 18.27 -4.30
N SER A 219 -10.85 19.51 -4.78
CA SER A 219 -9.74 20.47 -4.87
C SER A 219 -9.17 20.86 -3.50
N ASN A 220 -9.96 20.77 -2.43
CA ASN A 220 -9.50 21.14 -1.08
C ASN A 220 -8.38 20.23 -0.57
N LEU A 221 -8.28 18.98 -1.08
CA LEU A 221 -7.14 18.10 -0.79
C LEU A 221 -5.82 18.71 -1.30
N VAL A 222 -5.86 19.29 -2.51
CA VAL A 222 -4.72 19.94 -3.15
C VAL A 222 -4.33 21.19 -2.38
N ASP A 223 -5.30 22.07 -2.11
CA ASP A 223 -5.07 23.32 -1.39
C ASP A 223 -4.49 23.05 0.00
N ARG A 224 -5.00 22.01 0.67
CA ARG A 224 -4.50 21.58 1.96
C ARG A 224 -3.08 21.04 1.86
N ALA A 225 -2.79 20.15 0.91
CA ALA A 225 -1.45 19.62 0.70
C ALA A 225 -0.44 20.74 0.44
N VAL A 226 -0.76 21.66 -0.46
CA VAL A 226 0.07 22.84 -0.75
C VAL A 226 0.22 23.71 0.51
N SER A 227 -0.86 23.94 1.27
CA SER A 227 -0.81 24.78 2.48
C SER A 227 0.05 24.19 3.61
N MET A 228 0.06 22.86 3.74
CA MET A 228 0.78 22.15 4.80
C MET A 228 2.24 21.86 4.42
N SER A 229 2.57 21.89 3.12
CA SER A 229 3.96 21.80 2.63
C SER A 229 4.73 23.13 2.75
N LYS A 230 4.09 24.21 3.18
CA LYS A 230 4.65 25.58 3.22
C LYS A 230 5.89 25.78 4.10
N SER A 231 6.33 24.81 4.89
CA SER A 231 7.64 24.92 5.58
C SER A 231 8.82 24.56 4.67
N LEU A 232 8.56 24.09 3.43
CA LEU A 232 9.57 23.57 2.50
C LEU A 232 9.57 24.33 1.16
N VAL A 233 9.00 25.54 1.15
CA VAL A 233 8.83 26.41 -0.02
C VAL A 233 10.20 26.82 -0.57
N ASP A 234 10.76 25.99 -1.42
CA ASP A 234 11.37 26.48 -2.65
C ASP A 234 10.23 26.83 -3.64
N GLU A 235 10.51 27.74 -4.58
CA GLU A 235 9.55 28.24 -5.60
C GLU A 235 8.91 27.15 -6.49
N THR A 236 9.30 25.88 -6.29
CA THR A 236 8.81 24.68 -6.98
C THR A 236 7.38 24.25 -6.57
N ASP A 237 6.82 24.79 -5.47
CA ASP A 237 5.54 24.33 -4.89
C ASP A 237 4.27 24.62 -5.73
N GLN A 238 4.30 25.58 -6.68
CA GLN A 238 3.12 25.85 -7.53
C GLN A 238 2.75 24.67 -8.46
N ARG A 239 3.60 23.64 -8.56
CA ARG A 239 3.42 22.53 -9.49
C ARG A 239 2.55 21.40 -8.96
N LEU A 240 2.37 21.28 -7.65
CA LEU A 240 1.59 20.17 -7.08
C LEU A 240 0.14 20.18 -7.62
N SER A 241 -0.48 21.35 -7.70
CA SER A 241 -1.86 21.51 -8.20
C SER A 241 -2.02 21.08 -9.66
N GLY A 242 -0.98 21.23 -10.49
CA GLY A 242 -1.03 20.82 -11.90
C GLY A 242 -0.83 19.33 -12.13
N ARG A 243 -0.35 18.59 -11.12
CA ARG A 243 -0.08 17.15 -11.22
C ARG A 243 -1.12 16.27 -10.54
N LEU A 244 -1.95 16.84 -9.66
CA LEU A 244 -2.90 16.06 -8.90
C LEU A 244 -4.22 15.87 -9.63
N ASP A 245 -4.59 14.60 -9.83
CA ASP A 245 -5.93 14.19 -10.25
C ASP A 245 -6.72 13.70 -9.03
N ALA A 246 -7.62 14.54 -8.54
CA ALA A 246 -8.51 14.25 -7.42
C ALA A 246 -9.93 13.83 -7.87
N SER A 247 -10.12 13.43 -9.13
CA SER A 247 -11.44 13.09 -9.69
C SER A 247 -12.20 11.99 -8.94
N ASP A 248 -11.49 11.03 -8.34
CA ASP A 248 -12.10 9.93 -7.57
C ASP A 248 -12.43 10.32 -6.12
N CYS A 249 -11.96 11.49 -5.69
CA CYS A 249 -12.13 12.01 -4.34
C CYS A 249 -12.97 13.29 -4.31
N GLN A 250 -13.84 13.53 -5.30
CA GLN A 250 -14.69 14.74 -5.37
C GLN A 250 -15.76 14.82 -4.28
N GLU A 251 -16.12 13.68 -3.70
CA GLU A 251 -17.07 13.57 -2.59
C GLU A 251 -16.35 13.04 -1.35
N LYS A 252 -17.05 13.07 -0.21
CA LYS A 252 -16.56 12.48 1.03
C LYS A 252 -16.25 11.00 0.81
N TRP A 253 -14.97 10.66 0.88
CA TRP A 253 -14.45 9.34 0.52
C TRP A 253 -14.16 8.43 1.73
N TRP A 254 -14.50 8.87 2.94
CA TRP A 254 -14.34 8.13 4.20
C TRP A 254 -15.66 8.02 4.98
N SER A 255 -15.77 7.00 5.82
CA SER A 255 -16.85 6.84 6.80
C SER A 255 -16.44 7.39 8.16
N ASP A 256 -17.39 7.88 8.96
CA ASP A 256 -17.13 8.19 10.38
C ASP A 256 -17.22 6.94 11.27
N ASP A 257 -17.77 5.84 10.75
CA ASP A 257 -17.87 4.55 11.40
C ASP A 257 -16.72 3.62 10.99
N PRO A 258 -16.21 2.75 11.90
CA PRO A 258 -15.23 1.74 11.56
C PRO A 258 -15.68 0.86 10.39
N GLU A 259 -14.75 0.50 9.51
CA GLU A 259 -15.02 -0.37 8.37
C GLU A 259 -15.25 -1.81 8.87
N THR A 260 -16.27 -2.49 8.33
CA THR A 260 -16.41 -3.94 8.54
C THR A 260 -15.39 -4.70 7.69
N GLU A 261 -15.11 -5.96 8.04
CA GLU A 261 -14.23 -6.81 7.22
C GLU A 261 -14.72 -6.93 5.77
N ALA A 262 -16.04 -6.98 5.56
CA ALA A 262 -16.63 -7.00 4.23
C ALA A 262 -16.42 -5.70 3.46
N ASP A 263 -16.48 -4.54 4.14
CA ASP A 263 -16.18 -3.25 3.52
C ASP A 263 -14.72 -3.16 3.09
N VAL A 264 -13.80 -3.65 3.94
CA VAL A 264 -12.37 -3.73 3.66
C VAL A 264 -12.11 -4.65 2.47
N ASP A 265 -12.69 -5.86 2.42
CA ASP A 265 -12.49 -6.78 1.30
C ASP A 265 -13.03 -6.21 -0.01
N ARG A 266 -14.23 -5.62 0.00
CA ARG A 266 -14.80 -4.94 -1.18
C ARG A 266 -13.88 -3.81 -1.68
N ARG A 267 -13.34 -3.01 -0.77
CA ARG A 267 -12.41 -1.92 -1.09
C ARG A 267 -11.09 -2.42 -1.67
N LEU A 268 -10.53 -3.50 -1.11
CA LEU A 268 -9.31 -4.13 -1.61
C LEU A 268 -9.50 -4.71 -3.01
N GLN A 269 -10.64 -5.38 -3.26
CA GLN A 269 -10.97 -5.90 -4.59
C GLN A 269 -11.07 -4.78 -5.62
N GLU A 270 -11.74 -3.68 -5.29
CA GLU A 270 -11.86 -2.54 -6.20
C GLU A 270 -10.50 -1.88 -6.47
N LEU A 271 -9.67 -1.69 -5.44
CA LEU A 271 -8.30 -1.19 -5.61
C LEU A 271 -7.49 -2.11 -6.52
N TRP A 272 -7.56 -3.41 -6.30
CA TRP A 272 -6.83 -4.40 -7.09
C TRP A 272 -7.26 -4.41 -8.56
N ARG A 273 -8.58 -4.36 -8.80
CA ARG A 273 -9.18 -4.25 -10.12
C ARG A 273 -8.69 -3.00 -10.86
N ARG A 274 -8.68 -1.84 -10.19
CA ARG A 274 -8.17 -0.59 -10.75
C ARG A 274 -6.68 -0.68 -11.12
N LEU A 275 -5.87 -1.22 -10.21
CA LEU A 275 -4.42 -1.32 -10.42
C LEU A 275 -4.06 -2.33 -11.51
N LEU A 276 -4.72 -3.48 -11.59
CA LEU A 276 -4.37 -4.52 -12.57
C LEU A 276 -5.13 -4.42 -13.89
N GLU A 277 -6.44 -4.22 -13.84
CA GLU A 277 -7.31 -4.38 -15.01
C GLU A 277 -7.57 -3.06 -15.73
N GLU A 278 -7.74 -1.96 -14.99
CA GLU A 278 -8.08 -0.67 -15.61
C GLU A 278 -6.87 0.13 -16.07
N ASP A 279 -5.76 0.07 -15.34
CA ASP A 279 -4.55 0.78 -15.73
C ASP A 279 -3.92 0.11 -16.97
N PRO A 280 -3.83 0.78 -18.12
CA PRO A 280 -3.29 0.17 -19.34
C PRO A 280 -1.77 -0.06 -19.26
N GLN A 281 -1.08 0.56 -18.30
CA GLN A 281 0.36 0.47 -18.16
C GLN A 281 0.82 -0.90 -17.65
N ASP A 282 2.05 -1.26 -18.01
CA ASP A 282 2.72 -2.49 -17.60
C ASP A 282 3.27 -2.36 -16.18
N SER A 283 3.41 -1.11 -15.70
CA SER A 283 3.92 -0.79 -14.38
C SER A 283 3.23 0.43 -13.77
N CYS A 284 3.01 0.39 -12.46
CA CYS A 284 2.47 1.52 -11.70
C CYS A 284 3.00 1.57 -10.27
N ILE A 285 2.97 2.77 -9.67
CA ILE A 285 3.30 2.99 -8.26
C ILE A 285 2.03 3.23 -7.47
N LEU A 286 1.91 2.58 -6.31
CA LEU A 286 0.90 2.89 -5.30
C LEU A 286 1.57 3.43 -4.03
N VAL A 287 1.39 4.73 -3.76
CA VAL A 287 1.82 5.36 -2.50
C VAL A 287 0.69 5.30 -1.48
N THR A 288 0.85 4.48 -0.44
CA THR A 288 -0.23 4.14 0.51
C THR A 288 0.32 3.82 1.92
N HIS A 289 -0.41 3.03 2.71
CA HIS A 289 -0.22 2.79 4.12
C HIS A 289 0.12 1.34 4.44
N SER A 290 0.72 1.15 5.61
CA SER A 290 1.27 -0.16 5.97
C SER A 290 0.22 -1.25 6.17
N ASN A 291 -0.97 -0.96 6.74
CA ASN A 291 -1.96 -2.02 6.91
C ASN A 291 -2.65 -2.36 5.59
N LEU A 292 -2.86 -1.38 4.71
CA LEU A 292 -3.34 -1.65 3.35
C LEU A 292 -2.37 -2.52 2.55
N ILE A 293 -1.06 -2.21 2.58
CA ILE A 293 -0.03 -3.02 1.91
C ILE A 293 -0.06 -4.46 2.43
N LYS A 294 -0.08 -4.64 3.75
CA LYS A 294 -0.19 -5.98 4.35
C LYS A 294 -1.45 -6.69 3.89
N ALA A 295 -2.59 -6.01 3.86
CA ALA A 295 -3.85 -6.61 3.45
C ALA A 295 -3.84 -7.03 1.97
N LEU A 296 -3.31 -6.20 1.07
CA LEU A 296 -3.12 -6.53 -0.34
C LEU A 296 -2.23 -7.76 -0.52
N LEU A 297 -1.07 -7.80 0.15
CA LEU A 297 -0.14 -8.91 0.06
C LEU A 297 -0.71 -10.21 0.63
N MET A 298 -1.43 -10.13 1.76
CA MET A 298 -2.09 -11.30 2.35
C MET A 298 -3.21 -11.83 1.46
N ARG A 299 -3.99 -10.94 0.84
CA ARG A 299 -5.15 -11.30 0.01
C ARG A 299 -4.76 -11.80 -1.37
N PHE A 300 -3.82 -11.13 -2.03
CA PHE A 300 -3.51 -11.34 -3.45
C PHE A 300 -2.09 -11.88 -3.70
N GLY A 301 -1.19 -11.81 -2.72
CA GLY A 301 0.20 -12.26 -2.86
C GLY A 301 0.39 -13.78 -2.84
N GLY A 302 -0.68 -14.58 -2.89
CA GLY A 302 -0.60 -16.05 -2.91
C GLY A 302 -0.08 -16.69 -1.61
N VAL A 303 0.08 -15.91 -0.54
CA VAL A 303 0.57 -16.40 0.77
C VAL A 303 -0.37 -17.47 1.34
N GLU A 304 -1.67 -17.37 1.09
CA GLU A 304 -2.61 -18.43 1.51
C GLU A 304 -2.33 -19.76 0.80
N HIS A 305 -2.02 -19.76 -0.50
CA HIS A 305 -1.72 -21.01 -1.22
C HIS A 305 -0.40 -21.64 -0.75
N SER A 306 0.63 -20.83 -0.47
CA SER A 306 1.89 -21.33 0.07
C SER A 306 1.76 -21.81 1.52
N LEU A 307 1.01 -21.11 2.38
CA LEU A 307 0.76 -21.55 3.76
C LEU A 307 -0.15 -22.79 3.81
N LEU A 308 -1.13 -22.90 2.92
CA LEU A 308 -1.96 -24.09 2.80
C LEU A 308 -1.15 -25.28 2.25
N ALA A 309 -0.25 -25.06 1.29
CA ALA A 309 0.68 -26.09 0.82
C ALA A 309 1.59 -26.59 1.96
N LEU A 310 2.21 -25.66 2.72
CA LEU A 310 3.05 -26.01 3.88
C LEU A 310 2.26 -26.72 4.99
N ARG A 311 1.00 -26.34 5.23
CA ARG A 311 0.12 -27.03 6.20
C ARG A 311 -0.35 -28.39 5.72
N ALA A 312 -0.53 -28.58 4.42
CA ALA A 312 -0.88 -29.88 3.83
C ALA A 312 0.28 -30.89 3.90
N GLU A 313 1.53 -30.42 3.91
CA GLU A 313 2.73 -31.29 4.01
C GLU A 313 3.13 -31.64 5.46
N ALA A 314 2.74 -30.82 6.44
CA ALA A 314 3.06 -31.02 7.86
C ALA A 314 2.60 -32.37 8.48
N PRO A 315 1.47 -33.00 8.08
CA PRO A 315 1.04 -34.29 8.65
C PRO A 315 1.94 -35.46 8.21
N ALA A 316 2.51 -35.42 7.00
CA ALA A 316 3.33 -36.51 6.46
C ALA A 316 4.71 -36.59 7.14
N ALA A 317 5.33 -35.44 7.42
CA ALA A 317 6.64 -35.37 8.07
C ALA A 317 6.61 -35.85 9.54
N LYS A 318 5.51 -35.56 10.27
CA LYS A 318 5.34 -36.04 11.66
C LYS A 318 5.16 -37.55 11.76
N ALA A 319 4.50 -38.18 10.79
CA ALA A 319 4.36 -39.65 10.75
C ALA A 319 5.71 -40.35 10.53
N HIS A 320 6.59 -39.77 9.69
CA HIS A 320 7.93 -40.30 9.45
C HIS A 320 8.91 -40.08 10.63
N GLN A 321 8.82 -38.95 11.34
CA GLN A 321 9.60 -38.73 12.56
C GLN A 321 9.19 -39.64 13.72
N LEU A 322 7.90 -39.99 13.85
CA LEU A 322 7.43 -40.88 14.91
C LEU A 322 7.96 -42.32 14.76
N HIS A 323 8.18 -42.80 13.52
CA HIS A 323 8.80 -44.10 13.29
C HIS A 323 10.30 -44.12 13.56
N ARG A 324 11.01 -42.99 13.34
CA ARG A 324 12.45 -42.92 13.55
C ARG A 324 12.85 -42.81 15.04
N ARG A 325 11.98 -42.25 15.89
CA ARG A 325 12.21 -42.14 17.35
C ARG A 325 12.07 -43.46 18.13
N ARG A 326 11.53 -44.53 17.53
CA ARG A 326 11.50 -45.87 18.17
C ARG A 326 12.82 -46.64 18.10
N ARG A 327 13.88 -46.08 17.48
CA ARG A 327 15.18 -46.76 17.32
C ARG A 327 16.38 -45.91 17.73
N LEU A 328 16.31 -45.22 18.87
CA LEU A 328 17.50 -44.63 19.49
C LEU A 328 17.80 -45.31 20.83
N PRO A 329 18.99 -45.93 20.99
CA PRO A 329 19.39 -46.49 22.28
C PRO A 329 19.62 -45.38 23.30
N GLN A 330 19.17 -45.62 24.55
CA GLN A 330 19.36 -44.73 25.70
C GLN A 330 20.83 -44.36 25.87
N LYS A 331 21.20 -43.11 25.54
CA LYS A 331 22.49 -42.53 25.90
C LYS A 331 22.44 -41.97 27.32
N ARG A 332 23.38 -42.42 28.15
CA ARG A 332 23.61 -41.98 29.52
C ARG A 332 23.83 -40.47 29.59
N ARG A 333 23.18 -39.83 30.56
CA ARG A 333 23.42 -38.45 30.99
C ARG A 333 24.89 -38.30 31.42
N MET A 334 25.59 -37.34 30.84
CA MET A 334 26.75 -36.71 31.48
C MET A 334 26.36 -35.27 31.79
N ASP A 335 26.47 -34.92 33.06
CA ASP A 335 26.28 -33.55 33.55
C ASP A 335 27.54 -32.75 33.23
N ILE A 336 27.38 -31.67 32.45
CA ILE A 336 28.44 -30.69 32.19
C ILE A 336 28.01 -29.38 32.85
N THR A 337 28.74 -29.02 33.90
CA THR A 337 28.65 -27.73 34.58
C THR A 337 29.45 -26.70 33.80
N VAL A 338 28.83 -25.57 33.43
CA VAL A 338 29.52 -24.44 32.77
C VAL A 338 29.44 -23.23 33.70
N SER A 339 30.60 -22.72 34.11
CA SER A 339 30.73 -21.46 34.86
C SER A 339 30.96 -20.29 33.89
N PRO A 340 30.33 -19.11 34.11
CA PRO A 340 30.60 -17.94 33.29
C PRO A 340 31.79 -17.13 33.82
N LEU A 341 32.72 -16.80 32.92
CA LEU A 341 33.79 -15.81 33.13
C LEU A 341 33.35 -14.47 32.55
N ILE A 342 33.26 -13.45 33.41
CA ILE A 342 33.10 -12.03 33.06
C ILE A 342 34.49 -11.38 33.10
N PRO A 343 34.87 -10.57 32.11
CA PRO A 343 35.84 -9.51 32.34
C PRO A 343 35.17 -8.13 32.28
N SER A 344 35.32 -7.40 33.37
CA SER A 344 35.10 -5.96 33.50
C SER A 344 36.14 -5.18 32.68
N LEU A 345 35.69 -4.24 31.85
CA LEU A 345 36.55 -3.20 31.27
C LEU A 345 36.12 -1.84 31.82
N THR A 346 36.89 -1.35 32.78
CA THR A 346 37.03 0.07 33.12
C THR A 346 38.11 0.66 32.21
N GLY A 347 37.82 1.76 31.52
CA GLY A 347 38.80 2.48 30.72
C GLY A 347 38.35 3.91 30.44
N SER A 348 38.91 4.83 31.22
CA SER A 348 38.80 6.28 31.12
C SER A 348 39.35 6.82 29.79
N TYR A 349 38.70 7.82 29.21
CA TYR A 349 39.25 9.16 28.92
C TYR A 349 38.11 10.12 28.53
#